data_AF-A0A1B6JCU3-F1
#
_entry.id   AF-A0A1B6JCU3-F1
#
_cell.length_a   1.000
_cell.length_b   1.000
_cell.length_c   1.000
_cell.angle_alpha   90.00
_cell.angle_beta   90.00
_cell.angle_gamma   90.00
#
_symmetry.space_group_name_H-M   'P 1'
#
loop_
_entity.id
_entity.type
_entity.pdbx_description
1 polymer ?
#
loop_
_entity_poly.entity_id
_entity_poly.type
_entity_poly.pdbx_seq_one_letter_code
_entity_poly.pdbx_strand_id
1 'polypeptide(L)'
;MVVRLVVLVILVSLGVKAEECEVQNQWGGDPCNLPGGLAVESLPNHHSVTGEKCNSFYPKDEFKNQPTISYSGGRKGEKYTVVMVDPDAPNHPEGKYYLHWIISNIPGDDLQDGNLKAGTVLSQYRGPTPPDGTGTHRYLLLLYRQDPTASLTLGLPDSRRSQFDLGAWSNGLCGPLSGVQFRTNFSGKEE
;
A
#
# COMPACT_ATOMS: atom_id res chain seq x y z
N MET A 1 -43.14 -53.96 5.98
CA MET A 1 -42.28 -52.95 6.63
C MET A 1 -41.35 -52.39 5.57
N VAL A 2 -41.60 -51.15 5.13
CA VAL A 2 -40.78 -50.48 4.10
C VAL A 2 -39.76 -49.61 4.82
N VAL A 3 -38.47 -49.96 4.73
CA VAL A 3 -37.38 -49.15 5.29
C VAL A 3 -37.05 -48.07 4.26
N ARG A 4 -37.40 -46.81 4.56
CA ARG A 4 -37.00 -45.66 3.75
C ARG A 4 -35.56 -45.31 4.08
N LEU A 5 -34.67 -45.57 3.14
CA LEU A 5 -33.28 -45.11 3.15
C LEU A 5 -33.28 -43.60 2.86
N VAL A 6 -33.01 -42.78 3.87
CA VAL A 6 -32.81 -41.33 3.69
C VAL A 6 -31.32 -41.12 3.41
N VAL A 7 -30.97 -40.95 2.14
CA VAL A 7 -29.61 -40.57 1.74
C VAL A 7 -29.46 -39.06 1.96
N LEU A 8 -28.73 -38.68 3.00
CA LEU A 8 -28.39 -37.29 3.30
C LEU A 8 -27.23 -36.87 2.40
N VAL A 9 -27.51 -36.15 1.32
CA VAL A 9 -26.48 -35.57 0.45
C VAL A 9 -25.96 -34.30 1.11
N ILE A 10 -24.81 -34.40 1.78
CA ILE A 10 -24.10 -33.23 2.34
C ILE A 10 -23.33 -32.57 1.19
N LEU A 11 -23.89 -31.51 0.61
CA LEU A 11 -23.19 -30.62 -0.30
C LEU A 11 -22.21 -29.77 0.52
N VAL A 12 -20.94 -30.21 0.61
CA VAL A 12 -19.86 -29.36 1.11
C VAL A 12 -19.50 -28.38 0.00
N SER A 13 -20.12 -27.21 0.00
CA SER A 13 -19.67 -26.10 -0.85
C SER A 13 -18.27 -25.71 -0.39
N LEU A 14 -17.25 -26.03 -1.19
CA LEU A 14 -15.90 -25.46 -1.08
C LEU A 14 -15.97 -23.98 -1.48
N GLY A 15 -16.71 -23.19 -0.72
CA GLY A 15 -16.64 -21.74 -0.78
C GLY A 15 -15.38 -21.33 -0.05
N VAL A 16 -14.33 -20.98 -0.80
CA VAL A 16 -13.26 -20.15 -0.25
C VAL A 16 -13.97 -18.90 0.27
N LYS A 17 -14.14 -18.79 1.59
CA LYS A 17 -14.68 -17.59 2.18
C LYS A 17 -13.74 -16.46 1.77
N ALA A 18 -14.24 -15.47 1.04
CA ALA A 18 -13.54 -14.22 0.85
C ALA A 18 -13.20 -13.74 2.26
N GLU A 19 -11.90 -13.68 2.56
CA GLU A 19 -11.37 -13.17 3.82
C GLU A 19 -12.05 -11.83 4.12
N GLU A 20 -12.75 -11.75 5.25
CA GLU A 20 -13.56 -10.59 5.62
C GLU A 20 -12.68 -9.33 5.63
N CYS A 21 -13.24 -8.25 5.11
CA CYS A 21 -12.57 -6.95 5.07
C CYS A 21 -12.41 -6.41 6.50
N GLU A 22 -11.22 -6.53 7.09
CA GLU A 22 -10.95 -5.83 8.33
C GLU A 22 -10.62 -4.37 7.99
N VAL A 23 -11.58 -3.48 8.27
CA VAL A 23 -11.41 -2.03 8.13
C VAL A 23 -10.68 -1.53 9.38
N GLN A 24 -9.42 -1.13 9.23
CA GLN A 24 -8.67 -0.52 10.33
C GLN A 24 -8.95 0.98 10.33
N ASN A 25 -9.75 1.45 11.29
CA ASN A 25 -10.19 2.85 11.35
C ASN A 25 -9.06 3.84 11.68
N GLN A 26 -7.90 3.38 12.17
CA GLN A 26 -6.73 4.20 12.48
C GLN A 26 -5.46 3.37 12.34
N TRP A 27 -4.73 3.54 11.23
CA TRP A 27 -3.42 2.92 11.07
C TRP A 27 -2.31 3.94 11.39
N GLY A 28 -1.47 3.60 12.36
CA GLY A 28 -0.28 4.36 12.76
C GLY A 28 0.89 3.43 13.14
N GLY A 29 0.87 2.20 12.63
CA GLY A 29 1.86 1.17 12.93
C GLY A 29 3.12 1.24 12.06
N ASP A 30 4.01 0.28 12.28
CA ASP A 30 5.19 0.07 11.43
C ASP A 30 4.81 -0.88 10.27
N PRO A 31 4.94 -0.46 8.99
CA PRO A 31 4.68 -1.31 7.84
C PRO A 31 5.47 -2.60 7.84
N CYS A 32 6.68 -2.62 8.41
CA CYS A 32 7.54 -3.80 8.44
C CYS A 32 6.96 -4.96 9.27
N ASN A 33 5.97 -4.68 10.14
CA ASN A 33 5.29 -5.68 10.94
C ASN A 33 3.99 -6.21 10.28
N LEU A 34 3.60 -5.67 9.12
CA LEU A 34 2.45 -6.15 8.36
C LEU A 34 2.75 -7.50 7.68
N PRO A 35 1.72 -8.27 7.29
CA PRO A 35 1.92 -9.43 6.43
C PRO A 35 2.74 -9.08 5.18
N GLY A 36 3.66 -9.97 4.81
CA GLY A 36 4.55 -9.76 3.66
C GLY A 36 3.85 -9.88 2.31
N GLY A 37 4.66 -9.89 1.24
CA GLY A 37 4.22 -10.11 -0.13
C GLY A 37 4.22 -8.85 -1.00
N LEU A 38 4.22 -7.66 -0.39
CA LEU A 38 4.48 -6.40 -1.11
C LEU A 38 5.98 -6.27 -1.42
N ALA A 39 6.29 -5.97 -2.68
CA ALA A 39 7.63 -5.63 -3.13
C ALA A 39 7.59 -4.31 -3.91
N VAL A 40 8.55 -3.45 -3.61
CA VAL A 40 8.72 -2.14 -4.25
C VAL A 40 10.09 -2.13 -4.90
N GLU A 41 10.16 -1.83 -6.19
CA GLU A 41 11.43 -1.85 -6.91
C GLU A 41 11.72 -0.51 -7.60
N SER A 42 12.92 0.01 -7.33
CA SER A 42 13.38 1.29 -7.85
C SER A 42 13.65 1.24 -9.36
N LEU A 43 13.51 2.38 -10.04
CA LEU A 43 13.87 2.52 -11.46
C LEU A 43 14.87 3.66 -11.66
N PRO A 44 15.95 3.45 -12.44
CA PRO A 44 16.21 2.28 -13.30
C PRO A 44 17.06 1.18 -12.64
N ASN A 45 17.49 1.34 -11.39
CA ASN A 45 18.52 0.48 -10.79
C ASN A 45 17.98 -0.84 -10.21
N HIS A 46 16.66 -1.04 -10.19
CA HIS A 46 16.01 -2.27 -9.73
C HIS A 46 16.36 -2.68 -8.29
N HIS A 47 16.52 -1.69 -7.39
CA HIS A 47 16.69 -1.99 -5.98
C HIS A 47 15.33 -2.28 -5.34
N SER A 48 15.22 -3.48 -4.75
CA SER A 48 13.99 -3.93 -4.12
C SER A 48 13.92 -3.61 -2.63
N VAL A 49 12.75 -3.19 -2.17
CA VAL A 49 12.30 -3.11 -0.78
C VAL A 49 11.20 -4.16 -0.60
N THR A 50 11.51 -5.20 0.17
CA THR A 50 10.60 -6.27 0.56
C THR A 50 10.49 -6.30 2.09
N GLY A 51 9.70 -7.21 2.66
CA GLY A 51 9.67 -7.42 4.11
C GLY A 51 11.05 -7.64 4.73
N GLU A 52 11.93 -8.40 4.04
CA GLU A 52 13.31 -8.67 4.51
C GLU A 52 14.21 -7.43 4.50
N LYS A 53 13.99 -6.53 3.54
CA LYS A 53 14.75 -5.27 3.39
C LYS A 53 13.98 -4.07 3.94
N CYS A 54 12.89 -4.31 4.66
CA CYS A 54 12.07 -3.24 5.18
C CYS A 54 12.87 -2.37 6.14
N ASN A 55 12.66 -1.06 6.06
CA ASN A 55 13.40 -0.04 6.80
C ASN A 55 14.88 0.10 6.42
N SER A 56 15.34 -0.47 5.30
CA SER A 56 16.72 -0.25 4.82
C SER A 56 16.91 1.17 4.27
N PHE A 57 18.15 1.66 4.33
CA PHE A 57 18.52 2.94 3.74
C PHE A 57 18.79 2.81 2.24
N TYR A 58 18.35 3.80 1.46
CA TYR A 58 18.69 3.91 0.04
C TYR A 58 19.03 5.38 -0.30
N PRO A 59 19.95 5.64 -1.24
CA PRO A 59 20.14 6.97 -1.78
C PRO A 59 18.84 7.55 -2.33
N LYS A 60 18.53 8.83 -2.06
CA LYS A 60 17.24 9.43 -2.44
C LYS A 60 16.92 9.34 -3.93
N ASP A 61 17.96 9.34 -4.77
CA ASP A 61 17.82 9.28 -6.23
C ASP A 61 17.30 7.92 -6.70
N GLU A 62 17.45 6.86 -5.90
CA GLU A 62 16.90 5.52 -6.22
C GLU A 62 15.40 5.57 -6.44
N PHE A 63 14.68 6.26 -5.54
CA PHE A 63 13.23 6.38 -5.62
C PHE A 63 12.81 7.75 -6.16
N LYS A 64 13.64 8.41 -6.96
CA LYS A 64 13.23 9.67 -7.59
C LYS A 64 12.13 9.47 -8.63
N ASN A 65 12.17 8.34 -9.33
CA ASN A 65 11.15 7.91 -10.29
C ASN A 65 10.12 7.02 -9.60
N GLN A 66 8.91 6.98 -10.16
CA GLN A 66 7.87 6.07 -9.68
C GLN A 66 8.39 4.62 -9.72
N PRO A 67 8.39 3.89 -8.59
CA PRO A 67 8.82 2.50 -8.56
C PRO A 67 7.78 1.59 -9.21
N THR A 68 8.19 0.36 -9.53
CA THR A 68 7.23 -0.72 -9.76
C THR A 68 6.79 -1.29 -8.40
N ILE A 69 5.55 -1.77 -8.35
CA ILE A 69 4.97 -2.36 -7.13
C ILE A 69 4.37 -3.69 -7.52
N SER A 70 4.78 -4.77 -6.85
CA SER A 70 4.13 -6.06 -6.98
C SER A 70 3.63 -6.59 -5.64
N TYR A 71 2.57 -7.41 -5.70
CA TYR A 71 2.01 -8.05 -4.52
C TYR A 71 1.66 -9.51 -4.80
N SER A 72 2.36 -10.43 -4.14
CA SER A 72 2.16 -11.88 -4.36
C SER A 72 0.78 -12.39 -3.94
N GLY A 73 0.09 -11.66 -3.05
CA GLY A 73 -1.26 -12.01 -2.59
C GLY A 73 -2.40 -11.43 -3.43
N GLY A 74 -2.10 -10.77 -4.57
CA GLY A 74 -3.14 -10.17 -5.42
C GLY A 74 -4.12 -11.22 -5.93
N ARG A 75 -5.42 -10.94 -5.91
CA ARG A 75 -6.45 -11.91 -6.36
C ARG A 75 -7.19 -11.40 -7.59
N LYS A 76 -7.39 -12.28 -8.57
CA LYS A 76 -8.16 -11.97 -9.77
C LYS A 76 -9.59 -11.55 -9.40
N GLY A 77 -10.06 -10.45 -9.99
CA GLY A 77 -11.38 -9.89 -9.71
C GLY A 77 -11.44 -8.97 -8.49
N GLU A 78 -10.36 -8.88 -7.71
CA GLU A 78 -10.20 -7.87 -6.66
C GLU A 78 -9.40 -6.66 -7.19
N LYS A 79 -9.57 -5.52 -6.52
CA LYS A 79 -8.85 -4.28 -6.80
C LYS A 79 -8.07 -3.83 -5.58
N TYR A 80 -6.93 -3.21 -5.83
CA TYR A 80 -6.00 -2.78 -4.79
C TYR A 80 -5.63 -1.31 -4.96
N THR A 81 -5.20 -0.74 -3.84
CA THR A 81 -4.75 0.65 -3.72
C THR A 81 -3.43 0.70 -2.97
N VAL A 82 -2.48 1.45 -3.53
CA VAL A 82 -1.19 1.74 -2.89
C VAL A 82 -1.16 3.19 -2.47
N VAL A 83 -0.72 3.43 -1.24
CA VAL A 83 -0.49 4.77 -0.68
C VAL A 83 0.97 4.89 -0.28
N MET A 84 1.62 6.00 -0.65
CA MET A 84 2.95 6.35 -0.18
C MET A 84 2.90 7.63 0.66
N VAL A 85 3.42 7.57 1.88
CA VAL A 85 3.44 8.69 2.83
C VAL A 85 4.80 8.87 3.52
N ASP A 86 5.08 10.09 3.94
CA ASP A 86 6.24 10.48 4.74
C ASP A 86 5.74 11.07 6.08
N PRO A 87 5.95 10.38 7.22
CA PRO A 87 5.60 10.85 8.56
C PRO A 87 6.65 11.77 9.18
N ASP A 88 7.81 11.96 8.54
CA ASP A 88 8.96 12.69 9.06
C ASP A 88 9.15 14.04 8.35
N ALA A 89 8.30 14.36 7.36
CA ALA A 89 8.28 15.65 6.69
C ALA A 89 8.08 16.80 7.70
N PRO A 90 8.78 17.94 7.56
CA PRO A 90 8.55 19.07 8.45
C PRO A 90 7.18 19.73 8.19
N ASN A 91 6.68 20.46 9.19
CA ASN A 91 5.52 21.36 9.08
C ASN A 91 4.17 20.68 8.71
N HIS A 92 3.95 19.43 9.13
CA HIS A 92 2.60 18.85 9.13
C HIS A 92 2.02 18.81 10.56
N PRO A 93 0.68 18.84 10.72
CA PRO A 93 0.06 18.63 12.02
C PRO A 93 0.35 17.23 12.58
N GLU A 94 0.26 17.07 13.89
CA GLU A 94 0.35 15.76 14.55
C GLU A 94 -0.68 14.78 13.98
N GLY A 95 -0.26 13.52 13.78
CA GLY A 95 -1.09 12.47 13.19
C GLY A 95 -1.41 12.66 11.70
N LYS A 96 -0.82 13.65 11.04
CA LYS A 96 -0.87 13.80 9.57
C LYS A 96 0.44 13.34 8.95
N TYR A 97 0.38 13.11 7.65
CA TYR A 97 1.53 12.72 6.85
C TYR A 97 1.70 13.70 5.69
N TYR A 98 2.89 13.71 5.09
CA TYR A 98 3.06 14.22 3.74
C TYR A 98 2.74 13.13 2.72
N LEU A 99 1.78 13.39 1.83
CA LEU A 99 1.37 12.45 0.80
C LEU A 99 2.30 12.48 -0.42
N HIS A 100 2.91 11.34 -0.73
CA HIS A 100 3.78 11.16 -1.89
C HIS A 100 3.05 10.59 -3.10
N TRP A 101 2.16 9.62 -2.91
CA TRP A 101 1.53 8.93 -4.03
C TRP A 101 0.25 8.20 -3.62
N ILE A 102 -0.74 8.19 -4.52
CA ILE A 102 -1.91 7.32 -4.44
C ILE A 102 -2.22 6.77 -5.82
N ILE A 103 -2.20 5.45 -5.94
CA ILE A 103 -2.71 4.74 -7.10
C ILE A 103 -3.75 3.70 -6.64
N SER A 104 -4.89 3.68 -7.30
CA SER A 104 -6.04 2.86 -6.94
C SER A 104 -6.50 2.01 -8.13
N ASN A 105 -7.54 1.21 -7.94
CA ASN A 105 -8.17 0.39 -8.97
C ASN A 105 -7.21 -0.57 -9.69
N ILE A 106 -6.10 -0.95 -9.06
CA ILE A 106 -5.13 -1.87 -9.66
C ILE A 106 -5.74 -3.27 -9.62
N PRO A 107 -5.95 -3.95 -10.77
CA PRO A 107 -6.39 -5.34 -10.79
C PRO A 107 -5.38 -6.24 -10.08
N GLY A 108 -5.86 -7.21 -9.28
CA GLY A 108 -4.97 -8.06 -8.48
C GLY A 108 -4.00 -8.91 -9.28
N ASP A 109 -4.39 -9.37 -10.47
CA ASP A 109 -3.53 -10.09 -11.42
C ASP A 109 -2.45 -9.17 -12.02
N ASP A 110 -2.82 -7.97 -12.45
CA ASP A 110 -1.85 -6.95 -12.89
C ASP A 110 -0.85 -6.60 -11.76
N LEU A 111 -1.32 -6.51 -10.52
CA LEU A 111 -0.47 -6.21 -9.36
C LEU A 111 0.50 -7.36 -9.04
N GLN A 112 0.16 -8.63 -9.28
CA GLN A 112 1.14 -9.72 -9.11
C GLN A 112 2.34 -9.55 -10.06
N ASP A 113 2.07 -9.11 -11.29
CA ASP A 113 3.08 -8.94 -12.35
C ASP A 113 3.81 -7.59 -12.28
N GLY A 114 3.50 -6.73 -11.30
CA GLY A 114 4.09 -5.40 -11.18
C GLY A 114 3.55 -4.39 -12.19
N ASN A 115 2.44 -4.69 -12.85
CA ASN A 115 1.82 -3.85 -13.87
C ASN A 115 0.82 -2.87 -13.24
N LEU A 116 1.11 -1.58 -13.33
CA LEU A 116 0.25 -0.53 -12.76
C LEU A 116 -0.60 0.21 -13.81
N LYS A 117 -0.55 -0.19 -15.08
CA LYS A 117 -1.15 0.56 -16.20
C LYS A 117 -2.67 0.68 -16.12
N ALA A 118 -3.36 -0.33 -15.60
CA ALA A 118 -4.81 -0.32 -15.41
C ALA A 118 -5.24 0.44 -14.14
N GLY A 119 -4.29 0.84 -13.30
CA GLY A 119 -4.56 1.62 -12.10
C GLY A 119 -5.00 3.05 -12.40
N THR A 120 -5.70 3.66 -11.45
CA THR A 120 -6.12 5.06 -11.48
C THR A 120 -5.26 5.85 -10.50
N VAL A 121 -4.47 6.79 -11.00
CA VAL A 121 -3.66 7.68 -10.17
C VAL A 121 -4.56 8.75 -9.56
N LEU A 122 -4.77 8.70 -8.24
CA LEU A 122 -5.54 9.70 -7.49
C LEU A 122 -4.63 10.84 -7.00
N SER A 123 -3.37 10.56 -6.73
CA SER A 123 -2.36 11.58 -6.42
C SER A 123 -1.06 11.21 -7.09
N GLN A 124 -0.52 12.10 -7.92
CA GLN A 124 0.69 11.84 -8.71
C GLN A 124 1.89 11.52 -7.83
N TYR A 125 2.75 10.63 -8.32
CA TYR A 125 3.97 10.26 -7.63
C TYR A 125 4.89 11.47 -7.45
N ARG A 126 5.36 11.67 -6.22
CA ARG A 126 6.45 12.59 -5.90
C ARG A 126 7.52 11.78 -5.19
N GLY A 127 8.72 11.70 -5.77
CA GLY A 127 9.84 10.99 -5.14
C GLY A 127 10.32 11.66 -3.85
N PRO A 128 11.18 10.99 -3.08
CA PRO A 128 11.82 11.56 -1.89
C PRO A 128 12.53 12.88 -2.16
N THR A 129 12.18 13.92 -1.41
CA THR A 129 12.90 15.21 -1.40
C THR A 129 13.04 15.72 0.03
N PRO A 130 13.64 14.94 0.95
CA PRO A 130 13.82 15.37 2.33
C PRO A 130 14.66 16.67 2.35
N PRO A 131 14.20 17.73 3.06
CA PRO A 131 14.95 18.97 3.16
C PRO A 131 16.29 18.80 3.89
N ASP A 132 17.22 19.73 3.65
CA ASP A 132 18.47 19.75 4.41
C ASP A 132 18.20 20.04 5.89
N GLY A 133 18.93 19.37 6.78
CA GLY A 133 18.81 19.53 8.23
C GLY A 133 17.56 18.89 8.88
N THR A 134 16.73 18.13 8.14
CA THR A 134 15.57 17.42 8.73
C THR A 134 15.86 15.94 9.06
N GLY A 135 17.09 15.48 8.81
CA GLY A 135 17.54 14.13 9.13
C GLY A 135 17.07 13.06 8.14
N THR A 136 16.99 11.82 8.62
CA THR A 136 16.52 10.67 7.83
C THR A 136 15.00 10.56 7.91
N HIS A 137 14.36 10.52 6.75
CA HIS A 137 12.92 10.34 6.59
C HIS A 137 12.59 8.89 6.24
N ARG A 138 11.43 8.43 6.68
CA ARG A 138 10.82 7.15 6.30
C ARG A 138 9.79 7.38 5.21
N TYR A 139 9.79 6.48 4.24
CA TYR A 139 8.80 6.46 3.16
C TYR A 139 8.03 5.16 3.26
N LEU A 140 6.78 5.25 3.70
CA LEU A 140 5.90 4.12 3.98
C LEU A 140 5.09 3.86 2.72
N LEU A 141 5.11 2.62 2.21
CA LEU A 141 4.25 2.13 1.14
C LEU A 141 3.28 1.12 1.72
N LEU A 142 1.98 1.41 1.60
CA LEU A 142 0.90 0.64 2.20
C LEU A 142 -0.04 0.14 1.13
N LEU A 143 -0.40 -1.14 1.21
CA LEU A 143 -1.31 -1.79 0.28
C LEU A 143 -2.66 -2.06 0.96
N TYR A 144 -3.72 -1.63 0.30
CA TYR A 144 -5.09 -1.86 0.72
C TYR A 144 -5.84 -2.63 -0.36
N ARG A 145 -6.79 -3.48 0.03
CA ARG A 145 -7.79 -4.02 -0.90
C ARG A 145 -9.04 -3.15 -0.87
N GLN A 146 -9.62 -2.92 -2.03
CA GLN A 146 -10.87 -2.18 -2.16
C GLN A 146 -12.06 -3.10 -1.93
N ASP A 147 -13.03 -2.64 -1.14
CA ASP A 147 -14.35 -3.23 -1.14
C ASP A 147 -14.97 -3.08 -2.55
N PRO A 148 -15.67 -4.09 -3.10
CA PRO A 148 -16.33 -4.00 -4.40
C PRO A 148 -17.30 -2.82 -4.56
N THR A 149 -17.82 -2.31 -3.44
CA THR A 149 -18.72 -1.14 -3.37
C THR A 149 -17.99 0.18 -3.14
N ALA A 150 -16.69 0.13 -2.81
CA ALA A 150 -15.89 1.33 -2.59
C ALA A 150 -15.68 2.09 -3.90
N SER A 151 -16.16 3.34 -3.94
CA SER A 151 -15.88 4.29 -5.02
C SER A 151 -14.81 5.27 -4.55
N LEU A 152 -13.56 5.05 -4.99
CA LEU A 152 -12.45 5.95 -4.72
C LEU A 152 -12.34 6.98 -5.86
N THR A 153 -12.79 8.20 -5.59
CA THR A 153 -12.73 9.30 -6.57
C THR A 153 -11.95 10.53 -6.07
N LEU A 154 -11.47 10.51 -4.82
CA LEU A 154 -10.87 11.67 -4.18
C LEU A 154 -9.34 11.55 -4.15
N GLY A 155 -8.70 12.18 -5.13
CA GLY A 155 -7.35 12.68 -4.99
C GLY A 155 -7.30 13.93 -4.10
N LEU A 156 -6.24 14.11 -3.32
CA LEU A 156 -5.98 15.40 -2.68
C LEU A 156 -5.30 16.36 -3.67
N PRO A 157 -5.67 17.66 -3.69
CA PRO A 157 -4.90 18.67 -4.40
C PRO A 157 -3.50 18.78 -3.80
N ASP A 158 -2.52 19.12 -4.64
CA ASP A 158 -1.11 19.18 -4.24
C ASP A 158 -0.84 20.10 -3.04
N SER A 159 -1.62 21.17 -2.86
CA SER A 159 -1.52 22.10 -1.73
C SER A 159 -1.87 21.48 -0.37
N ARG A 160 -2.51 20.31 -0.35
CA ARG A 160 -2.95 19.62 0.87
C ARG A 160 -2.15 18.37 1.20
N ARG A 161 -1.05 18.10 0.48
CA ARG A 161 -0.21 16.91 0.71
C ARG A 161 0.32 16.82 2.13
N SER A 162 0.70 17.95 2.75
CA SER A 162 1.19 18.01 4.15
C SER A 162 0.09 17.91 5.21
N GLN A 163 -1.17 17.72 4.81
CA GLN A 163 -2.31 17.59 5.71
C GLN A 163 -3.01 16.24 5.53
N PHE A 164 -2.33 15.27 4.93
CA PHE A 164 -2.95 14.00 4.58
C PHE A 164 -3.25 13.20 5.84
N ASP A 165 -4.54 12.90 6.02
CA ASP A 165 -5.04 12.04 7.09
C ASP A 165 -5.23 10.64 6.53
N LEU A 166 -4.22 9.78 6.74
CA LEU A 166 -4.24 8.42 6.22
C LEU A 166 -5.40 7.60 6.80
N GLY A 167 -5.68 7.72 8.10
CA GLY A 167 -6.75 6.99 8.77
C GLY A 167 -8.13 7.37 8.23
N ALA A 168 -8.41 8.68 8.13
CA ALA A 168 -9.67 9.16 7.58
C ALA A 168 -9.81 8.85 6.08
N TRP A 169 -8.72 8.94 5.31
CA TRP A 169 -8.74 8.70 3.86
C TRP A 169 -8.90 7.21 3.52
N SER A 170 -8.28 6.32 4.29
CA SER A 170 -8.37 4.87 4.07
C SER A 170 -9.64 4.23 4.65
N ASN A 171 -10.49 5.02 5.31
CA ASN A 171 -11.76 4.54 5.86
C ASN A 171 -12.62 3.89 4.76
N GLY A 172 -13.05 2.64 4.99
CA GLY A 172 -13.79 1.84 4.02
C GLY A 172 -12.92 1.02 3.06
N LEU A 173 -11.58 1.06 3.20
CA LEU A 173 -10.68 0.09 2.58
C LEU A 173 -10.36 -1.06 3.54
N CYS A 174 -10.02 -2.22 2.98
CA CYS A 174 -9.56 -3.36 3.76
C CYS A 174 -8.05 -3.28 3.96
N GLY A 175 -7.61 -3.26 5.22
CA GLY A 175 -6.20 -3.26 5.57
C GLY A 175 -5.71 -2.00 6.30
N PRO A 176 -4.40 -1.70 6.23
CA PRO A 176 -3.44 -2.20 5.23
C PRO A 176 -3.17 -3.70 5.34
N LEU A 177 -3.18 -4.39 4.19
CA LEU A 177 -2.96 -5.84 4.08
C LEU A 177 -1.47 -6.18 4.10
N SER A 178 -0.66 -5.29 3.55
CA SER A 178 0.79 -5.42 3.48
C SER A 178 1.40 -4.03 3.42
N GLY A 179 2.67 -3.93 3.77
CA GLY A 179 3.40 -2.68 3.67
C GLY A 179 4.90 -2.90 3.75
N VAL A 180 5.63 -1.93 3.25
CA VAL A 180 7.08 -1.82 3.44
C VAL A 180 7.42 -0.35 3.69
N GLN A 181 8.60 -0.10 4.22
CA GLN A 181 9.17 1.23 4.25
C GLN A 181 10.64 1.19 3.86
N PHE A 182 11.16 2.34 3.42
CA PHE A 182 12.58 2.58 3.29
C PHE A 182 12.95 3.94 3.88
N ARG A 183 14.24 4.15 4.11
CA ARG A 183 14.79 5.38 4.67
C ARG A 183 15.69 6.10 3.67
N THR A 184 15.63 7.42 3.67
CA THR A 184 16.62 8.26 2.97
C THR A 184 16.73 9.64 3.61
N ASN A 185 17.75 10.42 3.27
CA ASN A 185 18.00 11.77 3.78
C ASN A 185 18.39 12.73 2.65
N PHE A 186 18.60 13.99 3.01
CA PHE A 186 18.99 15.03 2.04
C PHE A 186 20.27 14.68 1.28
N SER A 187 21.28 14.13 1.97
CA SER A 187 22.60 13.81 1.40
C SER A 187 22.58 12.58 0.49
N GLY A 188 21.57 11.71 0.62
CA GLY A 188 21.49 10.43 -0.07
C GLY A 188 22.53 9.41 0.42
N LYS A 189 23.12 9.64 1.60
CA LYS A 189 24.13 8.75 2.21
C LYS A 189 23.68 8.35 3.61
N GLU A 190 23.91 7.10 3.97
CA GLU A 190 23.67 6.64 5.33
C GLU A 190 24.65 7.35 6.27
N GLU A 191 24.13 7.87 7.39
CA GLU A 191 24.88 8.59 8.43
C GLU A 191 25.32 7.65 9.56
#